data_AF-A0A539DR45-F1
#
_entry.id   AF-A0A539DR45-F1
#
_cell.length_a   1.000
_cell.length_b   1.000
_cell.length_c   1.000
_cell.angle_alpha   90.00
_cell.angle_beta   90.00
_cell.angle_gamma   90.00
#
_symmetry.space_group_name_H-M   'P 1'
#
loop_
_entity.id
_entity.type
_entity.pdbx_description
1 polymer ?
#
loop_
_entity_poly.entity_id
_entity_poly.type
_entity_poly.pdbx_seq_one_letter_code
_entity_poly.pdbx_strand_id
1 'polypeptide(L)'
;MYRYDLVTPNTDPIVTLQEVKSHCDIDADNTDRDTDIQAYIDAVRDFWEKQTDRSMLATTWRLYLDEFPYEIELCRCPVQSVTSVKYYSSAGVLTTLDPSDYQVSLTEP
;
A
#
# COMPACT_ATOMS: atom_id res chain seq x y z
N MET A 1 2.23 -16.48 11.07
CA MET A 1 3.10 -15.27 10.86
C MET A 1 2.44 -14.44 9.78
N TYR A 2 2.25 -13.13 9.96
CA TYR A 2 1.63 -12.29 8.92
C TYR A 2 2.62 -11.98 7.80
N ARG A 3 2.30 -12.35 6.56
CA ARG A 3 3.12 -12.02 5.38
C ARG A 3 2.34 -11.11 4.44
N TYR A 4 2.90 -9.93 4.17
CA TYR A 4 2.35 -8.97 3.22
C TYR A 4 3.19 -8.91 1.96
N ASP A 5 2.57 -9.12 0.80
CA ASP A 5 3.20 -8.92 -0.51
C ASP A 5 2.54 -7.73 -1.21
N LEU A 6 3.35 -6.83 -1.77
CA LEU A 6 2.88 -5.71 -2.59
C LEU A 6 2.44 -6.24 -3.96
N VAL A 7 1.18 -6.03 -4.34
CA VAL A 7 0.64 -6.50 -5.63
C VAL A 7 0.77 -5.40 -6.68
N THR A 8 0.27 -4.21 -6.34
CA THR A 8 0.30 -3.05 -7.24
C THR A 8 0.95 -1.89 -6.49
N PRO A 9 2.19 -1.50 -6.82
CA PRO A 9 2.77 -0.27 -6.30
C PRO A 9 1.99 0.92 -6.85
N ASN A 10 1.85 1.96 -6.04
CA ASN A 10 1.30 3.22 -6.56
C ASN A 10 2.37 3.89 -7.43
N THR A 11 2.02 4.19 -8.67
CA THR A 11 2.86 4.86 -9.66
C THR A 11 2.73 6.38 -9.63
N ASP A 12 1.70 6.91 -8.97
CA ASP A 12 1.51 8.34 -8.83
C ASP A 12 2.55 8.91 -7.85
N PRO A 13 3.20 10.03 -8.20
CA PRO A 13 4.12 10.69 -7.29
C PRO A 13 3.34 11.33 -6.13
N ILE A 14 3.82 11.15 -4.89
CA ILE A 14 3.25 11.80 -3.70
C ILE A 14 3.33 13.33 -3.82
N VAL A 15 4.45 13.79 -4.34
CA VAL A 15 4.76 15.18 -4.67
C VAL A 15 5.39 15.21 -6.04
N THR A 16 4.97 16.14 -6.87
CA THR A 16 5.54 16.33 -8.21
C THR A 16 6.94 16.94 -8.11
N LEU A 17 7.78 16.69 -9.12
CA LEU A 17 9.09 17.34 -9.23
C LEU A 17 8.99 18.87 -9.18
N GLN A 18 7.93 19.43 -9.76
CA GLN A 18 7.72 20.88 -9.77
C GLN A 18 7.43 21.44 -8.37
N GLU A 19 6.64 20.74 -7.56
CA GLU A 19 6.37 21.13 -6.17
C GLU A 19 7.65 21.07 -5.33
N VAL A 20 8.48 20.04 -5.52
CA VAL A 20 9.75 19.91 -4.82
C VAL A 20 10.75 20.99 -5.25
N LYS A 21 10.85 21.30 -6.55
CA LYS A 21 11.68 22.40 -7.04
C LYS A 21 11.25 23.74 -6.45
N SER A 22 9.95 24.02 -6.45
CA SER A 22 9.38 25.22 -5.83
C SER A 22 9.70 25.30 -4.33
N HIS A 23 9.61 24.19 -3.61
CA HIS A 23 9.95 24.13 -2.19
C HIS A 23 11.44 24.37 -1.90
N CYS A 24 12.32 23.91 -2.79
CA CYS A 24 13.77 24.05 -2.67
C CYS A 24 14.33 25.33 -3.30
N ASP A 25 13.46 26.24 -3.78
CA ASP A 25 13.85 27.47 -4.49
C ASP A 25 14.74 27.19 -5.73
N ILE A 26 14.40 26.14 -6.47
CA ILE A 26 15.06 25.73 -7.72
C ILE A 26 14.20 26.20 -8.90
N ASP A 27 14.81 26.85 -9.88
CA ASP A 27 14.15 27.26 -11.11
C ASP A 27 13.50 26.06 -11.83
N ALA A 28 12.28 26.25 -12.32
CA ALA A 28 11.51 25.18 -12.97
C ALA A 28 12.22 24.60 -14.22
N ASP A 29 12.97 25.45 -14.93
CA ASP A 29 13.69 25.11 -16.16
C ASP A 29 15.05 24.43 -15.88
N ASN A 30 15.52 24.43 -14.63
CA ASN A 30 16.72 23.71 -14.24
C ASN A 30 16.42 22.22 -14.17
N THR A 31 17.10 21.43 -15.00
CA THR A 31 16.88 19.98 -15.15
C THR A 31 18.09 19.12 -14.75
N ASP A 32 19.17 19.75 -14.27
CA ASP A 32 20.45 19.08 -14.00
C ASP A 32 20.34 17.99 -12.93
N ARG A 33 19.34 18.10 -12.04
CA ARG A 33 19.15 17.26 -10.86
C ARG A 33 17.81 16.55 -10.82
N ASP A 34 17.04 16.56 -11.90
CA ASP A 34 15.68 15.99 -11.90
C ASP A 34 15.69 14.49 -11.58
N THR A 35 16.71 13.77 -12.05
CA THR A 35 16.89 12.35 -11.73
C THR A 35 17.22 12.14 -10.25
N ASP A 36 18.08 12.97 -9.67
CA ASP A 36 18.46 12.89 -8.25
C ASP A 36 17.26 13.22 -7.36
N ILE A 37 16.51 14.27 -7.70
CA ILE A 37 15.32 14.70 -6.97
C ILE A 37 14.25 13.60 -7.01
N GLN A 38 14.02 12.97 -8.17
CA GLN A 38 13.07 11.86 -8.28
C GLN A 38 13.50 10.68 -7.37
N ALA A 39 14.78 10.33 -7.37
CA ALA A 39 15.30 9.26 -6.51
C ALA A 39 15.14 9.58 -5.01
N TYR A 40 15.28 10.84 -4.61
CA TYR A 40 15.03 11.26 -3.23
C TYR A 40 13.55 11.18 -2.84
N ILE A 41 12.63 11.55 -3.74
CA ILE A 41 11.18 11.41 -3.51
C ILE A 41 10.83 9.94 -3.24
N ASP A 42 11.34 9.02 -4.05
CA ASP A 42 11.10 7.59 -3.90
C ASP A 42 11.71 7.04 -2.60
N ALA A 43 12.93 7.44 -2.26
CA ALA A 43 13.60 7.00 -1.03
C ALA A 43 12.89 7.51 0.24
N VAL A 44 12.43 8.77 0.25
CA VAL A 44 11.70 9.36 1.38
C VAL A 44 10.36 8.65 1.57
N ARG A 45 9.67 8.33 0.47
CA ARG A 45 8.45 7.52 0.52
C ARG A 45 8.70 6.18 1.20
N ASP A 46 9.68 5.42 0.72
CA ASP A 46 10.03 4.11 1.28
C ASP A 46 10.39 4.19 2.77
N PHE A 47 11.13 5.24 3.15
CA PHE A 47 11.50 5.47 4.54
C PHE A 47 10.27 5.75 5.42
N TRP A 48 9.37 6.62 4.97
CA TRP A 48 8.20 7.00 5.74
C TRP A 48 7.19 5.85 5.88
N GLU A 49 6.92 5.11 4.79
CA GLU A 49 6.03 3.96 4.82
C GLU A 49 6.57 2.85 5.75
N LYS A 50 7.89 2.63 5.79
CA LYS A 50 8.53 1.70 6.74
C LYS A 50 8.47 2.17 8.19
N GLN A 51 8.59 3.46 8.44
CA GLN A 51 8.60 4.00 9.81
C GLN A 51 7.21 4.08 10.42
N THR A 52 6.19 4.35 9.60
CA THR A 52 4.83 4.54 10.08
C THR A 52 3.96 3.30 9.98
N ASP A 53 4.41 2.29 9.23
CA ASP A 53 3.62 1.12 8.82
C ASP A 53 2.31 1.49 8.10
N ARG A 54 2.27 2.69 7.51
CA ARG A 54 1.12 3.23 6.77
C ARG A 54 1.51 3.47 5.31
N SER A 55 0.56 3.29 4.40
CA SER A 55 0.73 3.70 3.01
C SER A 55 0.24 5.14 2.82
N MET A 56 1.09 6.01 2.27
CA MET A 56 0.72 7.41 1.96
C MET A 56 -0.21 7.49 0.75
N LEU A 57 -0.11 6.50 -0.13
CA LEU A 57 -0.84 6.43 -1.39
C LEU A 57 -1.63 5.12 -1.48
N ALA A 58 -2.70 5.14 -2.29
CA ALA A 58 -3.51 3.96 -2.54
C ALA A 58 -2.64 2.86 -3.17
N THR A 59 -2.42 1.77 -2.44
CA THR A 59 -1.60 0.62 -2.85
C THR A 59 -2.38 -0.66 -2.62
N THR A 60 -2.20 -1.65 -3.49
CA THR A 60 -2.86 -2.95 -3.34
C THR A 60 -1.91 -3.95 -2.71
N TRP A 61 -2.28 -4.44 -1.53
CA TRP A 61 -1.52 -5.42 -0.77
C TRP A 61 -2.24 -6.76 -0.73
N ARG A 62 -1.45 -7.82 -0.55
CA ARG A 62 -1.96 -9.17 -0.28
C ARG A 62 -1.42 -9.67 1.04
N LEU A 63 -2.32 -10.02 1.94
CA LEU A 63 -2.00 -10.69 3.20
C LEU A 63 -2.13 -12.21 3.01
N TYR A 64 -1.09 -12.95 3.38
CA TYR A 64 -1.14 -14.40 3.51
C TYR A 64 -1.21 -14.80 4.98
N LEU A 65 -2.10 -15.74 5.26
CA LEU A 65 -2.30 -16.37 6.57
C LEU A 65 -2.21 -17.88 6.38
N ASP A 66 -1.51 -18.55 7.29
CA ASP A 66 -1.36 -20.01 7.27
C ASP A 66 -2.60 -20.74 7.79
N GLU A 67 -3.43 -20.03 8.55
CA GLU A 67 -4.68 -20.53 9.15
C GLU A 67 -5.78 -19.48 9.08
N PHE A 68 -7.02 -19.90 9.34
CA PHE A 68 -8.18 -19.01 9.37
C PHE A 68 -8.49 -18.60 10.82
N PRO A 69 -8.08 -17.39 11.27
CA PRO A 69 -8.41 -16.92 12.61
C PRO A 69 -9.90 -16.57 12.71
N TYR A 70 -10.39 -16.38 13.94
CA TYR A 70 -11.76 -15.92 14.18
C TYR A 70 -12.03 -14.55 13.54
N GLU A 71 -11.05 -13.65 13.62
CA GLU A 71 -11.05 -12.34 12.97
C GLU A 71 -9.70 -12.11 12.27
N ILE A 72 -9.75 -11.49 11.09
CA ILE A 72 -8.55 -11.14 10.32
C ILE A 72 -8.23 -9.67 10.57
N GLU A 73 -7.23 -9.42 11.40
CA GLU A 73 -6.73 -8.06 11.65
C GLU A 73 -5.90 -7.56 10.47
N LEU A 74 -6.28 -6.40 9.94
CA LEU A 74 -5.54 -5.70 8.90
C LEU A 74 -4.57 -4.71 9.55
N CYS A 75 -3.30 -5.10 9.70
CA CYS A 75 -2.32 -4.29 10.42
C CYS A 75 -1.87 -3.02 9.67
N ARG A 76 -2.14 -2.93 8.35
CA ARG A 76 -1.78 -1.77 7.51
C ARG A 76 -2.95 -0.82 7.32
N CYS A 77 -3.05 0.17 8.19
CA CYS A 77 -4.06 1.22 8.13
C CYS A 77 -3.55 2.48 7.40
N PRO A 78 -4.43 3.30 6.80
CA PRO A 78 -5.86 3.06 6.59
C PRO A 78 -6.13 2.14 5.39
N VAL A 79 -7.01 1.14 5.58
CA VAL A 79 -7.51 0.30 4.49
C VAL A 79 -8.71 0.97 3.84
N GLN A 80 -8.72 1.11 2.52
CA GLN A 80 -9.84 1.72 1.79
C GLN A 80 -10.92 0.71 1.41
N SER A 81 -10.53 -0.49 0.99
CA SER A 81 -11.44 -1.56 0.63
C SER A 81 -10.71 -2.91 0.56
N VAL A 82 -11.47 -4.01 0.67
CA VAL A 82 -10.99 -5.38 0.45
C VAL A 82 -11.51 -5.86 -0.90
N THR A 83 -10.60 -6.15 -1.84
CA THR A 83 -10.98 -6.57 -3.20
C THR A 83 -11.53 -7.99 -3.25
N SER A 84 -10.91 -8.93 -2.53
CA SER A 84 -11.34 -10.33 -2.47
C SER A 84 -10.69 -11.05 -1.30
N VAL A 85 -11.41 -11.96 -0.66
CA VAL A 85 -10.84 -12.94 0.27
C VAL A 85 -10.76 -14.28 -0.45
N LYS A 86 -9.60 -14.94 -0.38
CA LYS A 86 -9.39 -16.27 -0.99
C LYS A 86 -8.85 -17.23 0.05
N TYR A 87 -9.29 -18.48 0.00
CA TYR A 87 -8.87 -19.54 0.90
C TYR A 87 -8.66 -20.84 0.13
N TYR A 88 -7.85 -21.75 0.69
CA TYR A 88 -7.74 -23.10 0.16
C TYR A 88 -8.84 -23.97 0.77
N SER A 89 -9.67 -24.57 -0.08
CA SER A 89 -10.68 -25.54 0.34
C SER A 89 -10.04 -26.82 0.87
N SER A 90 -10.85 -27.71 1.47
CA SER A 90 -10.39 -29.05 1.91
C SER A 90 -9.80 -29.92 0.79
N ALA A 91 -10.08 -29.58 -0.47
CA ALA A 91 -9.49 -30.21 -1.65
C ALA A 91 -8.18 -29.55 -2.14
N GLY A 92 -7.65 -28.55 -1.41
CA GLY A 92 -6.43 -27.82 -1.78
C GLY A 92 -6.60 -26.83 -2.95
N VAL A 93 -7.83 -26.51 -3.32
CA VAL A 93 -8.14 -25.57 -4.42
C VAL A 93 -8.32 -24.17 -3.86
N LEU A 94 -7.67 -23.17 -4.47
CA LEU A 94 -7.83 -21.76 -4.13
C LEU A 94 -9.21 -21.26 -4.60
N THR A 95 -10.07 -20.97 -3.64
CA THR A 95 -11.45 -20.51 -3.86
C THR A 95 -11.60 -19.08 -3.33
N THR A 96 -12.38 -18.27 -4.04
CA THR A 96 -12.77 -16.93 -3.58
C THR A 96 -14.00 -17.06 -2.68
N LEU A 97 -13.95 -16.46 -1.49
CA LEU A 97 -15.08 -16.37 -0.57
C LEU A 97 -16.08 -15.33 -1.10
N ASP A 98 -17.37 -15.62 -1.00
CA ASP A 98 -18.41 -14.70 -1.44
C ASP A 98 -18.38 -13.43 -0.56
N PRO A 99 -18.48 -12.21 -1.14
CA PRO A 99 -18.56 -10.98 -0.36
C PRO A 99 -19.70 -10.92 0.65
N SER A 100 -20.76 -11.73 0.48
CA SER A 100 -21.85 -11.84 1.44
C SER A 100 -21.51 -12.70 2.67
N ASP A 101 -20.46 -13.51 2.60
CA ASP A 101 -20.01 -14.39 3.70
C ASP A 101 -19.02 -13.71 4.66
N TYR A 102 -18.61 -12.45 4.39
CA TYR A 102 -17.71 -11.70 5.27
C TYR A 102 -18.11 -10.23 5.41
N GLN A 103 -17.75 -9.63 6.54
CA GLN A 103 -17.91 -8.21 6.79
C GLN A 103 -16.54 -7.57 7.00
N VAL A 104 -16.38 -6.34 6.53
CA VAL A 104 -15.15 -5.56 6.71
C VAL A 104 -15.49 -4.33 7.52
N SER A 105 -14.91 -4.22 8.71
CA SER A 105 -14.98 -2.99 9.50
C SER A 105 -13.79 -2.10 9.15
N LEU A 106 -14.05 -0.97 8.47
CA LEU A 106 -13.01 0.01 8.10
C LEU A 106 -12.97 1.21 9.06
N THR A 107 -13.91 1.26 10.00
CA THR A 107 -14.04 2.28 11.04
C THR A 107 -14.20 1.57 12.37
N GLU A 108 -13.46 1.99 13.40
CA GLU A 108 -13.94 1.70 14.75
C GLU A 108 -15.27 2.44 14.97
N PRO A 109 -16.25 1.84 15.68
CA PRO A 109 -17.45 2.54 16.10
C PRO A 109 -17.16 3.71 17.06
#